data_AF-A0A0G1TTD1-F1
#
_entry.id   AF-A0A0G1TTD1-F1
#
_cell.length_a   1.000
_cell.length_b   1.000
_cell.length_c   1.000
_cell.angle_alpha   90.00
_cell.angle_beta   90.00
_cell.angle_gamma   90.00
#
_symmetry.space_group_name_H-M   'P 1'
#
loop_
_entity.id
_entity.type
_entity.pdbx_description
1 polymer ?
#
loop_
_entity_poly.entity_id
_entity_poly.type
_entity_poly.pdbx_seq_one_letter_code
_entity_poly.pdbx_strand_id
1 'polypeptide(L)'
;MKIENTDKQQIMDLIRQAKHVAVVPSKVVGADAYCAAAGLYHMLLESGKEATLVHEGKVPTGCEDLVTESDVSANVSERDLIVTIDYSNLQNATSAHYSTDNDVLTIRIGPVPKDFDSGRVKSKVTGFNFDLVFVIGAQGFVDLGTTFRNLQSEFERAKVVNIDITNRNERFGVANVIDTTADSLSTLVFSESILWGLTPGKKSARAFLTGIAHRD
;
A
#
# COMPACT_ATOMS: atom_id res chain seq x y z
N MET A 1 -9.07 -11.60 24.06
CA MET A 1 -9.71 -10.37 24.61
C MET A 1 -10.43 -9.75 23.43
N LYS A 2 -11.77 -9.69 23.45
CA LYS A 2 -12.55 -9.11 22.34
C LYS A 2 -12.07 -7.69 22.09
N ILE A 3 -11.83 -7.34 20.83
CA ILE A 3 -11.57 -5.96 20.42
C ILE A 3 -12.63 -5.07 21.04
N GLU A 4 -12.19 -4.04 21.76
CA GLU A 4 -13.12 -3.07 22.33
C GLU A 4 -13.87 -2.41 21.16
N ASN A 5 -15.19 -2.28 21.26
CA ASN A 5 -16.05 -1.75 20.17
C ASN A 5 -15.55 -0.41 19.58
N THR A 6 -14.77 0.34 20.35
CA THR A 6 -14.11 1.59 19.97
C THR A 6 -13.11 1.42 18.82
N ASP A 7 -12.25 0.39 18.87
CA ASP A 7 -11.22 0.16 17.84
C ASP A 7 -11.84 -0.27 16.51
N LYS A 8 -12.91 -1.07 16.58
CA LYS A 8 -13.67 -1.48 15.40
C LYS A 8 -14.23 -0.27 14.64
N GLN A 9 -14.95 0.60 15.34
CA GLN A 9 -15.57 1.77 14.70
C GLN A 9 -14.50 2.73 14.15
N GLN A 10 -13.41 2.92 14.90
CA GLN A 10 -12.27 3.71 14.46
C GLN A 10 -11.66 3.16 13.16
N ILE A 11 -11.41 1.84 13.07
CA ILE A 11 -10.85 1.22 11.85
C ILE A 11 -11.81 1.35 10.67
N MET A 12 -13.12 1.16 10.89
CA MET A 12 -14.13 1.39 9.84
C MET A 12 -14.08 2.81 9.29
N ASP A 13 -13.91 3.81 10.16
CA ASP A 13 -13.82 5.21 9.75
C ASP A 13 -12.50 5.51 9.03
N LEU A 14 -11.38 4.95 9.49
CA LEU A 14 -10.08 5.02 8.81
C LEU A 14 -10.16 4.43 7.40
N ILE A 15 -10.72 3.24 7.25
CA ILE A 15 -10.92 2.61 5.93
C ILE A 15 -11.82 3.49 5.07
N ARG A 16 -12.93 4.02 5.60
CA ARG A 16 -13.86 4.86 4.82
C ARG A 16 -13.16 6.11 4.27
N GLN A 17 -12.34 6.77 5.08
CA GLN A 17 -11.65 8.01 4.74
C GLN A 17 -10.44 7.83 3.82
N ALA A 18 -9.76 6.69 3.90
CA ALA A 18 -8.57 6.42 3.09
C ALA A 18 -8.92 6.20 1.61
N LYS A 19 -8.08 6.72 0.71
CA LYS A 19 -8.14 6.43 -0.73
C LYS A 19 -7.01 5.48 -1.12
N HIS A 20 -5.79 5.78 -0.70
CA HIS A 20 -4.58 5.00 -0.97
C HIS A 20 -4.20 4.24 0.30
N VAL A 21 -4.14 2.91 0.21
CA VAL A 21 -3.95 2.04 1.38
C VAL A 21 -2.76 1.12 1.15
N ALA A 22 -1.78 1.12 2.04
CA ALA A 22 -0.75 0.08 2.04
C ALA A 22 -1.13 -1.08 2.94
N VAL A 23 -0.77 -2.29 2.53
CA VAL A 23 -0.77 -3.47 3.39
C VAL A 23 0.66 -4.00 3.43
N VAL A 24 1.24 -4.11 4.62
CA VAL A 24 2.65 -4.41 4.84
C VAL A 24 2.75 -5.60 5.78
N PRO A 25 3.04 -6.81 5.27
CA PRO A 25 3.34 -7.96 6.12
C PRO A 25 4.71 -7.80 6.78
N SER A 26 4.84 -8.37 7.98
CA SER A 26 6.12 -8.53 8.65
C SER A 26 7.04 -9.42 7.84
N LYS A 27 8.32 -9.03 7.76
CA LYS A 27 9.35 -9.85 7.13
C LYS A 27 9.70 -11.09 7.95
N VAL A 28 9.46 -11.04 9.27
CA VAL A 28 9.88 -12.05 10.23
C VAL A 28 8.88 -13.20 10.35
N VAL A 29 7.58 -12.92 10.18
CA VAL A 29 6.48 -13.88 10.41
C VAL A 29 6.10 -14.68 9.15
N GLY A 30 6.94 -14.64 8.12
CA GLY A 30 6.93 -15.63 7.04
C GLY A 30 5.68 -15.62 6.15
N ALA A 31 5.16 -16.82 5.84
CA ALA A 31 4.12 -17.02 4.82
C ALA A 31 2.71 -16.62 5.28
N ASP A 32 2.37 -16.84 6.55
CA ASP A 32 1.03 -16.51 7.08
C ASP A 32 0.78 -15.00 7.08
N ALA A 33 1.75 -14.20 7.52
CA ALA A 33 1.65 -12.73 7.46
C ALA A 33 1.45 -12.23 6.02
N TYR A 34 2.18 -12.80 5.06
CA TYR A 34 2.04 -12.48 3.64
C TYR A 34 0.67 -12.87 3.10
N CYS A 35 0.18 -14.07 3.42
CA CYS A 35 -1.15 -14.54 3.03
C CYS A 35 -2.27 -13.67 3.59
N ALA A 36 -2.20 -13.31 4.87
CA ALA A 36 -3.13 -12.42 5.53
C ALA A 36 -3.14 -11.03 4.87
N ALA A 37 -1.95 -10.51 4.53
CA ALA A 37 -1.79 -9.24 3.83
C ALA A 37 -2.38 -9.29 2.41
N ALA A 38 -2.13 -10.35 1.65
CA ALA A 38 -2.72 -10.56 0.33
C ALA A 38 -4.26 -10.68 0.40
N GLY A 39 -4.78 -11.36 1.42
CA GLY A 39 -6.22 -11.48 1.66
C GLY A 39 -6.88 -10.12 1.88
N LEU A 40 -6.32 -9.32 2.78
CA LEU A 40 -6.81 -7.97 3.08
C LEU A 40 -6.67 -7.04 1.87
N TYR A 41 -5.55 -7.12 1.15
CA TYR A 41 -5.30 -6.36 -0.08
C TYR A 41 -6.43 -6.55 -1.10
N HIS A 42 -6.81 -7.80 -1.40
CA HIS A 42 -7.90 -8.08 -2.36
C HIS A 42 -9.25 -7.53 -1.87
N MET A 43 -9.56 -7.64 -0.58
CA MET A 43 -10.79 -7.08 -0.03
C MET A 43 -10.83 -5.55 -0.10
N LEU A 44 -9.70 -4.88 0.12
CA LEU A 44 -9.59 -3.43 0.00
C LEU A 44 -9.79 -2.98 -1.46
N LEU A 45 -9.19 -3.68 -2.43
CA LEU A 45 -9.45 -3.43 -3.85
C LEU A 45 -10.93 -3.60 -4.22
N GLU A 46 -11.54 -4.69 -3.78
CA GLU A 46 -12.96 -4.98 -4.04
C GLU A 46 -13.90 -3.94 -3.40
N SER A 47 -13.44 -3.28 -2.32
CA SER A 47 -14.14 -2.15 -1.69
C SER A 47 -13.91 -0.78 -2.37
N GLY A 48 -13.14 -0.75 -3.47
CA GLY A 48 -12.87 0.46 -4.24
C GLY A 48 -11.69 1.31 -3.74
N LYS A 49 -10.79 0.74 -2.93
CA LYS A 49 -9.56 1.43 -2.50
C LYS A 49 -8.44 1.24 -3.50
N GLU A 50 -7.55 2.23 -3.58
CA GLU A 50 -6.27 2.11 -4.28
C GLU A 50 -5.28 1.45 -3.32
N ALA A 51 -5.43 0.14 -3.15
CA ALA A 51 -4.61 -0.65 -2.24
C ALA A 51 -3.27 -1.05 -2.89
N THR A 52 -2.23 -1.21 -2.09
CA THR A 52 -0.92 -1.72 -2.52
C THR A 52 -0.39 -2.70 -1.49
N LEU A 53 -0.02 -3.91 -1.92
CA LEU A 53 0.71 -4.85 -1.07
C LEU A 53 2.20 -4.50 -1.17
N VAL A 54 2.80 -4.08 -0.05
CA VAL A 54 4.21 -3.70 0.00
C VAL A 54 5.00 -4.82 0.65
N HIS A 55 5.81 -5.53 -0.15
CA HIS A 55 6.66 -6.61 0.33
C HIS A 55 8.00 -6.56 -0.37
N GLU A 56 9.07 -6.45 0.42
CA GLU A 56 10.44 -6.48 -0.11
C GLU A 56 11.07 -7.86 0.08
N GLY A 57 11.47 -8.47 -1.03
CA GLY A 57 12.18 -9.73 -1.06
C GLY A 57 11.38 -10.83 -1.77
N LYS A 58 11.80 -12.07 -1.56
CA LYS A 58 11.16 -13.22 -2.19
C LYS A 58 9.77 -13.44 -1.60
N VAL A 59 8.77 -13.68 -2.44
CA VAL A 59 7.46 -14.15 -2.02
C VAL A 59 7.61 -15.52 -1.32
N PRO A 60 6.98 -15.74 -0.16
CA PRO A 60 7.06 -17.03 0.53
C PRO A 60 6.53 -18.19 -0.33
N THR A 61 7.10 -19.38 -0.14
CA THR A 61 6.71 -20.56 -0.91
C THR A 61 5.25 -20.96 -0.66
N GLY A 62 4.51 -21.21 -1.73
CA GLY A 62 3.07 -21.47 -1.69
C GLY A 62 2.20 -20.21 -1.80
N CYS A 63 2.81 -19.01 -1.78
CA CYS A 63 2.11 -17.73 -1.87
C CYS A 63 2.24 -17.07 -3.24
N GLU A 64 2.99 -17.65 -4.18
CA GLU A 64 3.38 -17.04 -5.45
C GLU A 64 2.18 -16.68 -6.33
N ASP A 65 1.11 -17.47 -6.27
CA ASP A 65 -0.11 -17.25 -7.09
C ASP A 65 -1.17 -16.38 -6.41
N LEU A 66 -0.90 -15.83 -5.22
CA LEU A 66 -1.90 -15.06 -4.46
C LEU A 66 -2.06 -13.63 -4.98
N VAL A 67 -1.00 -13.08 -5.56
CA VAL A 67 -0.93 -11.73 -6.12
C VAL A 67 -0.04 -11.77 -7.36
N THR A 68 -0.24 -10.86 -8.30
CA THR A 68 0.66 -10.74 -9.46
C THR A 68 1.89 -9.91 -9.08
N GLU A 69 3.01 -10.06 -9.79
CA GLU A 69 4.22 -9.25 -9.51
C GLU A 69 3.95 -7.75 -9.61
N SER A 70 3.03 -7.32 -10.48
CA SER A 70 2.60 -5.92 -10.58
C SER A 70 1.76 -5.42 -9.40
N ASP A 71 1.17 -6.34 -8.62
CA ASP A 71 0.38 -6.01 -7.41
C ASP A 71 1.29 -5.77 -6.19
N VAL A 72 2.54 -6.23 -6.24
CA VAL A 72 3.50 -6.15 -5.14
C VAL A 72 4.52 -5.07 -5.44
N SER A 73 4.46 -3.97 -4.70
CA SER A 73 5.46 -2.92 -4.84
C SER A 73 6.65 -3.24 -3.93
N ALA A 74 7.75 -3.68 -4.54
CA ALA A 74 9.04 -3.86 -3.87
C ALA A 74 9.83 -2.54 -3.77
N ASN A 75 9.44 -1.49 -4.51
CA ASN A 75 10.16 -0.21 -4.55
C ASN A 75 9.19 0.97 -4.44
N VAL A 76 8.55 1.08 -3.29
CA VAL A 76 7.63 2.19 -2.95
C VAL A 76 8.33 3.54 -2.77
N SER A 77 9.67 3.56 -2.76
CA SER A 77 10.49 4.77 -2.67
C SER A 77 10.60 5.53 -4.00
N GLU A 78 10.29 4.87 -5.12
CA GLU A 78 10.36 5.50 -6.44
C GLU A 78 9.31 6.59 -6.58
N ARG A 79 9.75 7.76 -7.06
CA ARG A 79 8.93 8.93 -7.32
C ARG A 79 9.05 9.29 -8.78
N ASP A 80 7.93 9.49 -9.45
CA ASP A 80 7.86 10.01 -10.81
C ASP A 80 7.74 11.52 -10.81
N LEU A 81 8.51 12.22 -11.63
CA LEU A 81 8.26 13.62 -11.95
C LEU A 81 7.39 13.69 -13.21
N ILE A 82 6.12 14.03 -13.05
CA ILE A 82 5.21 14.27 -14.18
C ILE A 82 5.28 15.74 -14.56
N VAL A 83 5.62 16.01 -15.83
CA VAL A 83 5.52 17.35 -16.42
C VAL A 83 4.37 17.36 -17.41
N THR A 84 3.32 18.11 -17.10
CA THR A 84 2.14 18.31 -17.94
C THR A 84 2.20 19.68 -18.61
N ILE A 85 1.97 19.74 -19.91
CA ILE A 85 1.98 20.97 -20.69
C ILE A 85 0.62 21.10 -21.36
N ASP A 86 -0.15 22.14 -21.02
CA ASP A 86 -1.45 22.43 -21.64
C ASP A 86 -1.28 23.24 -22.94
N TYR A 87 -1.43 22.54 -24.06
CA TYR A 87 -1.37 23.09 -25.42
C TYR A 87 -2.75 23.32 -26.04
N SER A 88 -3.83 23.35 -25.24
CA SER A 88 -5.18 23.64 -25.74
C SER A 88 -5.21 24.99 -26.46
N ASN A 89 -5.85 25.02 -27.63
CA ASN A 89 -5.95 26.17 -28.56
C ASN A 89 -4.67 26.50 -29.34
N LEU A 90 -3.62 25.68 -29.28
CA LEU A 90 -2.51 25.76 -30.23
C LEU A 90 -2.93 25.08 -31.54
N GLN A 91 -3.24 25.87 -32.56
CA GLN A 91 -3.45 25.36 -33.91
C GLN A 91 -2.08 24.97 -34.45
N ASN A 92 -1.74 23.67 -34.48
CA ASN A 92 -0.80 22.95 -35.37
C ASN A 92 -0.20 21.71 -34.68
N ALA A 93 0.31 20.78 -35.50
CA ALA A 93 1.10 19.63 -35.04
C ALA A 93 2.27 20.12 -34.16
N THR A 94 2.20 19.81 -32.87
CA THR A 94 3.23 20.18 -31.89
C THR A 94 4.38 19.19 -32.02
N SER A 95 5.60 19.66 -32.32
CA SER A 95 6.79 18.82 -32.19
C SER A 95 7.32 18.91 -30.77
N ALA A 96 7.42 17.76 -30.12
CA ALA A 96 8.10 17.60 -28.85
C ALA A 96 9.44 16.94 -29.11
N HIS A 97 10.52 17.66 -28.80
CA HIS A 97 11.87 17.11 -28.82
C HIS A 97 12.40 17.09 -27.39
N TYR A 98 12.99 15.97 -26.99
CA TYR A 98 13.72 15.88 -25.74
C TYR A 98 15.19 15.61 -26.02
N SER A 99 16.05 16.15 -25.16
CA SER A 99 17.47 15.86 -25.14
C SER A 99 17.94 15.77 -23.70
N THR A 100 18.91 14.89 -23.46
CA THR A 100 19.59 14.77 -22.18
C THR A 100 21.05 15.11 -22.41
N ASP A 101 21.54 16.15 -21.73
CA ASP A 101 22.96 16.56 -21.76
C ASP A 101 23.41 16.93 -20.35
N ASN A 102 24.57 16.46 -19.91
CA ASN A 102 25.11 16.68 -18.56
C ASN A 102 24.08 16.47 -17.43
N ASP A 103 23.36 15.34 -17.47
CA ASP A 103 22.28 14.98 -16.52
C ASP A 103 21.10 15.97 -16.46
N VAL A 104 20.95 16.83 -17.46
CA VAL A 104 19.82 17.76 -17.59
C VAL A 104 18.90 17.32 -18.73
N LEU A 105 17.65 17.02 -18.39
CA LEU A 105 16.57 16.81 -19.37
C LEU A 105 16.05 18.17 -19.86
N THR A 106 16.18 18.41 -21.15
CA THR A 106 15.56 19.57 -21.83
C THR A 106 14.46 19.08 -22.75
N ILE A 107 13.24 19.60 -22.55
CA ILE A 107 12.10 19.36 -23.44
C ILE A 107 11.82 20.65 -24.22
N ARG A 108 11.96 20.59 -25.55
CA ARG A 108 11.63 21.68 -26.46
C ARG A 108 10.29 21.37 -27.13
N ILE A 109 9.30 22.20 -26.82
CA ILE A 109 7.97 22.17 -27.44
C ILE A 109 7.86 23.34 -28.41
N GLY A 110 7.43 23.09 -29.63
CA GLY A 110 7.15 24.16 -30.58
C GLY A 110 6.30 23.75 -31.78
N PRO A 111 5.79 24.73 -32.54
CA PRO A 111 5.81 26.17 -32.23
C PRO A 111 4.79 26.54 -31.12
N VAL A 112 5.11 27.56 -30.31
CA VAL A 112 4.19 28.17 -29.32
C VAL A 112 4.06 29.69 -29.57
N PRO A 113 2.94 30.34 -29.20
CA PRO A 113 2.77 31.79 -29.33
C PRO A 113 3.81 32.59 -28.54
N LYS A 114 4.07 33.83 -28.96
CA LYS A 114 5.03 34.73 -28.29
C LYS A 114 4.65 35.02 -26.83
N ASP A 115 3.35 35.02 -26.55
CA ASP A 115 2.71 35.26 -25.27
C ASP A 115 2.30 33.95 -24.56
N PHE A 116 2.96 32.82 -24.87
CA PHE A 116 2.68 31.55 -24.20
C PHE A 116 2.84 31.67 -22.67
N ASP A 117 1.76 31.37 -21.96
CA ASP A 117 1.71 31.39 -20.50
C ASP A 117 2.47 30.19 -19.91
N SER A 118 3.56 30.46 -19.18
CA SER A 118 4.34 29.43 -18.50
C SER A 118 3.55 28.70 -17.40
N GLY A 119 2.47 29.28 -16.87
CA GLY A 119 1.55 28.63 -15.93
C GLY A 119 0.81 27.41 -16.51
N ARG A 120 0.86 27.24 -17.84
CA ARG A 120 0.36 26.04 -18.55
C ARG A 120 1.31 24.85 -18.46
N VAL A 121 2.55 25.05 -17.99
CA VAL A 121 3.48 23.97 -17.65
C VAL A 121 3.36 23.69 -16.17
N LYS A 122 2.90 22.49 -15.83
CA LYS A 122 2.76 22.02 -14.45
C LYS A 122 3.69 20.86 -14.24
N SER A 123 4.45 20.90 -13.15
CA SER A 123 5.21 19.75 -12.69
C SER A 123 4.63 19.24 -11.38
N LYS A 124 4.58 17.92 -11.22
CA LYS A 124 4.20 17.27 -9.98
C LYS A 124 5.09 16.06 -9.78
N VAL A 125 5.69 15.95 -8.60
CA VAL A 125 6.29 14.68 -8.15
C VAL A 125 5.16 13.81 -7.60
N THR A 126 4.98 12.64 -8.19
CA THR A 126 4.05 11.60 -7.74
C THR A 126 4.84 10.42 -7.21
N GLY A 127 4.29 9.73 -6.23
CA GLY A 127 4.75 8.42 -5.80
C GLY A 127 3.82 7.93 -4.71
N PHE A 128 4.17 6.83 -4.09
CA PHE A 128 3.30 6.23 -3.08
C PHE A 128 3.11 7.18 -1.89
N ASN A 129 1.87 7.63 -1.72
CA ASN A 129 1.42 8.40 -0.56
C ASN A 129 0.23 7.64 0.01
N PHE A 130 0.43 6.99 1.15
CA PHE A 130 -0.62 6.21 1.80
C PHE A 130 -1.35 7.08 2.82
N ASP A 131 -2.68 7.01 2.79
CA ASP A 131 -3.53 7.63 3.81
C ASP A 131 -3.61 6.72 5.05
N LEU A 132 -3.57 5.41 4.80
CA LEU A 132 -3.71 4.32 5.76
C LEU A 132 -2.71 3.20 5.45
N VAL A 133 -2.08 2.67 6.49
CA VAL A 133 -1.18 1.52 6.40
C VAL A 133 -1.65 0.45 7.36
N PHE A 134 -1.92 -0.75 6.83
CA PHE A 134 -2.09 -1.95 7.63
C PHE A 134 -0.74 -2.64 7.79
N VAL A 135 -0.32 -2.88 9.02
CA VAL A 135 0.88 -3.66 9.34
C VAL A 135 0.44 -4.98 9.97
N ILE A 136 0.91 -6.10 9.42
CA ILE A 136 0.43 -7.44 9.82
C ILE A 136 1.60 -8.30 10.30
N GLY A 137 1.52 -8.77 11.55
CA GLY A 137 2.47 -9.70 12.16
C GLY A 137 3.80 -9.09 12.59
N ALA A 138 3.90 -7.77 12.74
CA ALA A 138 5.11 -7.10 13.20
C ALA A 138 4.96 -6.71 14.66
N GLN A 139 5.90 -7.09 15.53
CA GLN A 139 5.89 -6.69 16.95
C GLN A 139 6.28 -5.21 17.10
N GLY A 140 7.12 -4.71 16.19
CA GLY A 140 7.50 -3.30 16.07
C GLY A 140 7.96 -2.97 14.66
N PHE A 141 8.22 -1.69 14.37
CA PHE A 141 8.67 -1.25 13.03
C PHE A 141 9.97 -1.91 12.57
N VAL A 142 10.81 -2.38 13.50
CA VAL A 142 12.05 -3.09 13.19
C VAL A 142 11.80 -4.40 12.41
N ASP A 143 10.66 -5.07 12.64
CA ASP A 143 10.29 -6.33 11.98
C ASP A 143 9.91 -6.14 10.50
N LEU A 144 9.72 -4.89 10.06
CA LEU A 144 9.49 -4.53 8.66
C LEU A 144 10.80 -4.36 7.89
N GLY A 145 11.95 -4.31 8.56
CA GLY A 145 13.27 -4.27 7.95
C GLY A 145 13.49 -3.06 7.02
N THR A 146 13.91 -3.33 5.78
CA THR A 146 14.19 -2.31 4.75
C THR A 146 12.93 -1.57 4.31
N THR A 147 11.78 -2.23 4.28
CA THR A 147 10.50 -1.63 3.90
C THR A 147 10.17 -0.43 4.77
N PHE A 148 10.35 -0.52 6.09
CA PHE A 148 10.13 0.63 6.98
C PHE A 148 11.11 1.77 6.73
N ARG A 149 12.39 1.47 6.47
CA ARG A 149 13.38 2.51 6.15
C ARG A 149 13.01 3.26 4.86
N ASN A 150 12.54 2.53 3.85
CA ASN A 150 12.16 3.10 2.56
C ASN A 150 10.84 3.88 2.63
N LEU A 151 9.97 3.53 3.58
CA LEU A 151 8.66 4.15 3.79
C LEU A 151 8.57 5.05 5.03
N GLN A 152 9.69 5.41 5.66
CA GLN A 152 9.65 6.07 6.98
C GLN A 152 8.78 7.33 6.95
N SER A 153 8.93 8.16 5.92
CA SER A 153 8.18 9.40 5.79
C SER A 153 6.68 9.17 5.54
N GLU A 154 6.34 8.06 4.91
CA GLU A 154 4.98 7.61 4.62
C GLU A 154 4.34 7.07 5.89
N PHE A 155 5.05 6.26 6.68
CA PHE A 155 4.61 5.78 7.99
C PHE A 155 4.39 6.91 8.99
N GLU A 156 5.21 7.95 8.97
CA GLU A 156 5.05 9.14 9.84
C GLU A 156 3.80 9.97 9.48
N ARG A 157 3.39 9.98 8.20
CA ARG A 157 2.22 10.73 7.72
C ARG A 157 0.92 9.92 7.78
N ALA A 158 1.00 8.64 7.46
CA ALA A 158 -0.16 7.77 7.33
C ALA A 158 -0.71 7.35 8.70
N LYS A 159 -1.99 6.99 8.74
CA LYS A 159 -2.56 6.30 9.90
C LYS A 159 -2.16 4.84 9.85
N VAL A 160 -1.64 4.30 10.96
CA VAL A 160 -1.21 2.89 11.04
C VAL A 160 -2.24 2.07 11.81
N VAL A 161 -2.73 1.00 11.19
CA VAL A 161 -3.47 -0.07 11.86
C VAL A 161 -2.54 -1.26 11.99
N ASN A 162 -2.21 -1.61 13.22
CA ASN A 162 -1.26 -2.67 13.53
C ASN A 162 -2.03 -3.93 13.98
N ILE A 163 -1.72 -5.08 13.39
CA ILE A 163 -2.42 -6.34 13.59
C ILE A 163 -1.40 -7.41 13.93
N ASP A 164 -1.59 -8.12 15.05
CA ASP A 164 -0.68 -9.19 15.48
C ASP A 164 -1.39 -10.19 16.40
N ILE A 165 -0.82 -11.38 16.52
CA ILE A 165 -1.28 -12.45 17.42
C ILE A 165 -0.32 -12.68 18.59
N THR A 166 0.72 -11.85 18.73
CA THR A 166 1.68 -11.98 19.83
C THR A 166 1.44 -10.97 20.95
N ASN A 167 1.72 -11.35 22.20
CA ASN A 167 1.69 -10.44 23.35
C ASN A 167 2.93 -9.54 23.44
N ARG A 168 3.92 -9.75 22.57
CA ARG A 168 5.16 -8.95 22.50
C ARG A 168 5.01 -7.69 21.65
N ASN A 169 3.86 -7.54 20.99
CA ASN A 169 3.57 -6.40 20.14
C ASN A 169 3.60 -5.07 20.92
N GLU A 170 4.29 -4.08 20.36
CA GLU A 170 4.50 -2.76 20.96
C GLU A 170 3.29 -1.82 20.83
N ARG A 171 2.25 -2.22 20.09
CA ARG A 171 1.02 -1.45 19.85
C ARG A 171 1.30 -0.06 19.24
N PHE A 172 2.12 -0.04 18.20
CA PHE A 172 2.61 1.19 17.56
C PHE A 172 1.62 1.85 16.56
N GLY A 173 0.44 1.27 16.35
CA GLY A 173 -0.59 1.84 15.49
C GLY A 173 -1.46 2.89 16.18
N VAL A 174 -2.16 3.72 15.40
CA VAL A 174 -3.27 4.54 15.92
C VAL A 174 -4.49 3.68 16.31
N ALA A 175 -4.57 2.46 15.76
CA ALA A 175 -5.44 1.38 16.20
C ALA A 175 -4.65 0.07 16.20
N ASN A 176 -4.88 -0.81 17.19
CA ASN A 176 -4.08 -2.01 17.40
C ASN A 176 -4.97 -3.23 17.65
N VAL A 177 -4.95 -4.16 16.70
CA VAL A 177 -5.75 -5.39 16.68
C VAL A 177 -4.86 -6.54 17.13
N ILE A 178 -4.80 -6.75 18.45
CA ILE A 178 -3.91 -7.75 19.06
C ILE A 178 -4.75 -8.86 19.69
N ASP A 179 -4.75 -10.03 19.08
CA ASP A 179 -5.46 -11.21 19.62
C ASP A 179 -4.54 -12.43 19.73
N THR A 180 -4.08 -12.68 20.94
CA THR A 180 -3.19 -13.81 21.26
C THR A 180 -3.90 -15.15 21.34
N THR A 181 -5.21 -15.17 21.09
CA THR A 181 -6.02 -16.39 21.05
C THR A 181 -6.33 -16.85 19.63
N ALA A 182 -5.97 -16.05 18.62
CA ALA A 182 -6.14 -16.44 17.23
C ALA A 182 -5.08 -17.47 16.82
N ASP A 183 -5.50 -18.49 16.06
CA ASP A 183 -4.64 -19.57 15.60
C ASP A 183 -3.61 -19.12 14.54
N SER A 184 -3.94 -18.08 13.78
CA SER A 184 -3.08 -17.51 12.72
C SER A 184 -3.43 -16.03 12.47
N LEU A 185 -2.50 -15.29 11.84
CA LEU A 185 -2.76 -13.93 11.35
C LEU A 185 -3.83 -13.94 10.27
N SER A 186 -3.83 -14.95 9.39
CA SER A 186 -4.85 -15.07 8.34
C SER A 186 -6.26 -15.24 8.93
N THR A 187 -6.43 -16.03 10.00
CA THR A 187 -7.72 -16.16 10.70
C THR A 187 -8.15 -14.84 11.32
N LEU A 188 -7.25 -14.16 12.03
CA LEU A 188 -7.54 -12.87 12.69
C LEU A 188 -7.94 -11.82 11.66
N VAL A 189 -7.14 -11.62 10.61
CA VAL A 189 -7.42 -10.62 9.58
C VAL A 189 -8.70 -10.93 8.81
N PHE A 190 -8.98 -12.21 8.54
CA PHE A 190 -10.24 -12.61 7.90
C PHE A 190 -11.46 -12.26 8.77
N SER A 191 -11.46 -12.64 10.05
CA SER A 191 -12.60 -12.33 10.94
C SER A 191 -12.81 -10.83 11.11
N GLU A 192 -11.72 -10.09 11.28
CA GLU A 192 -11.77 -8.66 11.57
C GLU A 192 -12.13 -7.81 10.36
N SER A 193 -11.61 -8.14 9.18
CA SER A 193 -11.96 -7.43 7.94
C SER A 193 -13.46 -7.49 7.64
N ILE A 194 -14.13 -8.59 7.96
CA ILE A 194 -15.60 -8.71 7.85
C ILE A 194 -16.29 -7.76 8.84
N LEU A 195 -15.79 -7.68 10.08
CA LEU A 195 -16.33 -6.74 11.07
C LEU A 195 -16.12 -5.29 10.65
N TRP A 196 -15.06 -4.99 9.90
CA TRP A 196 -14.81 -3.66 9.33
C TRP A 196 -15.66 -3.34 8.09
N GLY A 197 -16.53 -4.27 7.68
CA GLY A 197 -17.45 -4.09 6.56
C GLY A 197 -16.85 -4.43 5.19
N LEU A 198 -15.68 -5.06 5.15
CA LEU A 198 -15.11 -5.58 3.91
C LEU A 198 -15.77 -6.92 3.56
N THR A 199 -15.96 -7.18 2.26
CA THR A 199 -16.59 -8.42 1.77
C THR A 199 -15.52 -9.30 1.12
N PRO A 200 -15.41 -10.60 1.50
CA PRO A 200 -14.41 -11.48 0.90
C PRO A 200 -14.87 -12.00 -0.47
N GLY A 201 -14.10 -11.72 -1.51
CA GLY A 201 -14.15 -12.42 -2.80
C GLY A 201 -13.32 -13.71 -2.87
N LYS A 202 -13.24 -14.29 -4.07
CA LYS A 202 -12.52 -15.56 -4.31
C LYS A 202 -11.02 -15.45 -4.07
N LYS A 203 -10.41 -14.33 -4.46
CA LYS A 203 -8.95 -14.12 -4.32
C LYS A 203 -8.56 -13.94 -2.85
N SER A 204 -9.30 -13.13 -2.10
CA SER A 204 -9.07 -12.95 -0.67
C SER A 204 -9.30 -14.24 0.10
N ALA A 205 -10.39 -14.97 -0.18
CA ALA A 205 -10.66 -16.27 0.44
C ALA A 205 -9.53 -17.29 0.17
N ARG A 206 -9.01 -17.36 -1.05
CA ARG A 206 -7.86 -18.23 -1.38
C ARG A 206 -6.62 -17.83 -0.57
N ALA A 207 -6.31 -16.54 -0.50
CA ALA A 207 -5.15 -16.06 0.24
C ALA A 207 -5.23 -16.38 1.74
N PHE A 208 -6.37 -16.09 2.38
CA PHE A 208 -6.57 -16.43 3.79
C PHE A 208 -6.52 -17.95 4.01
N LEU A 209 -7.15 -18.75 3.16
CA LEU A 209 -7.10 -20.20 3.28
C LEU A 209 -5.67 -20.74 3.14
N THR A 210 -4.89 -20.20 2.20
CA THR A 210 -3.48 -20.58 2.03
C THR A 210 -2.69 -20.31 3.31
N GLY A 211 -2.88 -19.16 3.95
CA GLY A 211 -2.20 -18.82 5.21
C GLY A 211 -2.66 -19.68 6.38
N ILE A 212 -3.98 -19.87 6.55
CA ILE A 212 -4.55 -20.74 7.59
C ILE A 212 -4.08 -22.19 7.45
N ALA A 213 -3.96 -22.68 6.22
CA ALA A 213 -3.51 -24.03 5.94
C ALA A 213 -1.98 -24.16 5.94
N HIS A 214 -1.25 -23.04 5.96
CA HIS A 214 0.21 -23.06 6.00
C HIS A 214 0.64 -23.61 7.37
N ARG A 215 1.48 -24.65 7.34
CA ARG A 215 2.13 -25.17 8.53
C ARG A 215 3.56 -24.66 8.53
N ASP A 216 3.90 -23.89 9.55
CA ASP A 216 5.29 -23.51 9.86
C ASP A 216 6.17 -24.74 10.13
#